data_AF-A0A383CEB8-F1
#
_entry.id   AF-A0A383CEB8-F1
#
_cell.length_a   1.000
_cell.length_b   1.000
_cell.length_c   1.000
_cell.angle_alpha   90.00
_cell.angle_beta   90.00
_cell.angle_gamma   90.00
#
_symmetry.space_group_name_H-M   'P 1'
#
loop_
_entity.id
_entity.type
_entity.pdbx_description
1 polymer ?
#
loop_
_entity_poly.entity_id
_entity_poly.type
_entity_poly.pdbx_seq_one_letter_code
_entity_poly.pdbx_strand_id
1 'polypeptide(L)'
;MKISNELFKLKSLRRSKESIQKIQETLPSILGYDFEISNHDTKWFSTDDKVKTLGQIETPQWAAELISTLCIKSGSNRILDPCFGDGIFLKAAYNRVRQISTEKIPNIFGVELDPIKFVNGLYLFLKNAENKISLEQNFFCGDIFDFKDTKFHAVILNPPFMRQEKLGLAGEEFLSKES
;
A
#
# COMPACT_ATOMS: atom_id res chain seq x y z
N MET A 1 6.37 -9.54 -15.95
CA MET A 1 5.70 -9.13 -17.21
C MET A 1 4.19 -9.40 -17.22
N LYS A 2 3.69 -10.59 -16.81
CA LYS A 2 2.25 -10.90 -16.78
C LYS A 2 1.45 -10.07 -15.75
N ILE A 3 1.94 -9.96 -14.51
CA ILE A 3 1.27 -9.23 -13.41
C ILE A 3 1.14 -7.73 -13.69
N SER A 4 2.21 -7.09 -14.18
CA SER A 4 2.18 -5.66 -14.51
C SER A 4 1.14 -5.31 -15.57
N ASN A 5 0.86 -6.20 -16.52
CA ASN A 5 -0.15 -5.98 -17.56
C ASN A 5 -1.58 -6.11 -16.99
N GLU A 6 -1.82 -7.07 -16.09
CA GLU A 6 -3.13 -7.19 -15.42
C GLU A 6 -3.39 -6.03 -14.46
N LEU A 7 -2.38 -5.61 -13.67
CA LEU A 7 -2.48 -4.41 -12.84
C LEU A 7 -2.69 -3.14 -13.66
N PHE A 8 -2.10 -3.04 -14.86
CA PHE A 8 -2.34 -1.91 -15.77
C PHE A 8 -3.81 -1.81 -16.21
N LYS A 9 -4.46 -2.95 -16.50
CA LYS A 9 -5.89 -2.99 -16.84
C LYS A 9 -6.78 -2.56 -15.67
N LEU A 10 -6.38 -2.88 -14.44
CA LEU A 10 -7.11 -2.45 -13.24
C LEU A 10 -6.89 -0.97 -12.93
N LYS A 11 -5.67 -0.46 -13.12
CA LYS A 11 -5.30 0.95 -12.94
C LYS A 11 -6.07 1.90 -13.86
N SER A 12 -6.49 1.46 -15.04
CA SER A 12 -7.24 2.29 -15.98
C SER A 12 -8.73 2.42 -15.65
N LEU A 13 -9.21 1.69 -14.63
CA LEU A 13 -10.59 1.77 -14.18
C LEU A 13 -10.87 3.14 -13.54
N ARG A 14 -12.07 3.68 -13.80
CA ARG A 14 -12.55 4.88 -13.11
C ARG A 14 -12.94 4.53 -11.68
N ARG A 15 -12.86 5.49 -10.77
CA ARG A 15 -13.34 5.29 -9.40
C ARG A 15 -14.86 5.09 -9.40
N SER A 16 -15.31 3.87 -9.14
CA SER A 16 -16.73 3.50 -9.06
C SER A 16 -16.90 2.22 -8.24
N LYS A 17 -18.12 1.93 -7.79
CA LYS A 17 -18.42 0.68 -7.06
C LYS A 17 -18.09 -0.55 -7.90
N GLU A 18 -18.44 -0.53 -9.18
CA GLU A 18 -18.19 -1.62 -10.13
C GLU A 18 -16.69 -1.85 -10.30
N SER A 19 -15.89 -0.79 -10.32
CA SER A 19 -14.43 -0.89 -10.44
C SER A 19 -13.79 -1.46 -9.18
N ILE A 20 -14.28 -1.07 -8.00
CA ILE A 20 -13.84 -1.64 -6.73
C ILE A 20 -14.17 -3.14 -6.69
N GLN A 21 -15.42 -3.51 -6.99
CA GLN A 21 -15.84 -4.91 -7.03
C GLN A 21 -14.98 -5.72 -8.02
N LYS A 22 -14.73 -5.19 -9.21
CA LYS A 22 -13.86 -5.84 -10.20
C LYS A 22 -12.43 -6.04 -9.68
N ILE A 23 -11.86 -5.05 -8.99
CA ILE A 23 -10.55 -5.20 -8.35
C ILE A 23 -10.62 -6.30 -7.30
N GLN A 24 -11.66 -6.32 -6.47
CA GLN A 24 -11.82 -7.32 -5.41
C GLN A 24 -11.88 -8.75 -5.96
N GLU A 25 -12.59 -8.96 -7.06
CA GLU A 25 -12.72 -10.27 -7.71
C GLU A 25 -11.45 -10.70 -8.46
N THR A 26 -10.70 -9.74 -9.03
CA THR A 26 -9.57 -10.05 -9.92
C THR A 26 -8.23 -10.11 -9.18
N LEU A 27 -8.02 -9.25 -8.20
CA LEU A 27 -6.72 -9.03 -7.58
C LEU A 27 -6.14 -10.28 -6.86
N PRO A 28 -6.93 -11.14 -6.19
CA PRO A 28 -6.43 -12.42 -5.65
C PRO A 28 -5.77 -13.31 -6.72
N SER A 29 -6.40 -13.42 -7.90
CA SER A 29 -5.85 -14.20 -9.01
C SER A 29 -4.57 -13.60 -9.61
N ILE A 30 -4.40 -12.28 -9.52
CA ILE A 30 -3.20 -11.57 -10.00
C ILE A 30 -2.03 -11.79 -9.05
N LEU A 31 -2.28 -11.72 -7.74
CA LEU A 31 -1.24 -11.81 -6.71
C LEU A 31 -0.92 -13.26 -6.31
N GLY A 32 -1.77 -14.21 -6.67
CA GLY A 32 -1.52 -15.64 -6.46
C GLY A 32 -1.76 -16.11 -5.01
N TYR A 33 -2.54 -15.36 -4.23
CA TYR A 33 -2.99 -15.75 -2.90
C TYR A 33 -4.34 -15.10 -2.58
N ASP A 34 -5.14 -15.80 -1.78
CA ASP A 34 -6.36 -15.27 -1.21
C ASP A 34 -5.98 -14.28 -0.11
N PHE A 35 -6.31 -13.01 -0.32
CA PHE A 35 -6.33 -12.03 0.76
C PHE A 35 -7.78 -11.67 1.03
N GLU A 36 -8.13 -11.58 2.31
CA GLU A 36 -9.40 -11.03 2.74
C GLU A 36 -9.33 -9.52 2.53
N ILE A 37 -10.09 -9.05 1.54
CA ILE A 37 -10.27 -7.62 1.36
C ILE A 37 -11.13 -7.16 2.53
N SER A 38 -10.72 -6.07 3.16
CA SER A 38 -11.48 -5.45 4.24
C SER A 38 -12.97 -5.38 3.88
N ASN A 39 -13.84 -5.93 4.72
CA ASN A 39 -15.31 -5.95 4.57
C ASN A 39 -15.95 -4.55 4.71
N HIS A 40 -15.24 -3.49 4.36
CA HIS A 40 -15.81 -2.14 4.33
C HIS A 40 -16.76 -2.00 3.15
N ASP A 41 -17.88 -1.30 3.37
CA ASP A 41 -18.85 -1.00 2.33
C ASP A 41 -18.15 -0.29 1.15
N THR A 42 -18.25 -0.87 -0.06
CA THR A 42 -17.65 -0.36 -1.30
C THR A 42 -18.02 1.10 -1.57
N LYS A 43 -19.14 1.58 -1.01
CA LYS A 43 -19.53 2.99 -1.02
C LYS A 43 -18.42 3.91 -0.52
N TRP A 44 -17.69 3.54 0.54
CA TRP A 44 -16.61 4.32 1.17
C TRP A 44 -15.45 4.59 0.23
N PHE A 45 -15.18 3.67 -0.69
CA PHE A 45 -14.09 3.79 -1.66
C PHE A 45 -14.57 4.38 -2.99
N SER A 46 -15.87 4.46 -3.23
CA SER A 46 -16.44 4.93 -4.50
C SER A 46 -16.59 6.44 -4.61
N THR A 47 -16.59 7.18 -3.49
CA THR A 47 -16.74 8.64 -3.47
C THR A 47 -15.40 9.36 -3.69
N ASP A 48 -15.37 10.38 -4.54
CA ASP A 48 -14.18 11.18 -4.89
C ASP A 48 -13.69 12.12 -3.76
N ASP A 49 -14.47 12.29 -2.69
CA ASP A 49 -14.27 13.31 -1.65
C ASP A 49 -13.09 13.07 -0.68
N LYS A 50 -12.22 12.10 -0.94
CA LYS A 50 -11.12 11.78 -0.01
C LYS A 50 -10.01 12.84 0.03
N VAL A 51 -9.69 13.49 -1.10
CA VAL A 51 -8.59 14.48 -1.17
C VAL A 51 -8.87 15.71 -0.31
N LYS A 52 -10.14 16.16 -0.23
CA LYS A 52 -10.53 17.31 0.61
C LYS A 52 -10.78 16.94 2.08
N THR A 53 -11.01 15.66 2.40
CA THR A 53 -11.50 15.26 3.72
C THR A 53 -10.44 14.60 4.60
N LEU A 54 -9.46 13.87 4.03
CA LEU A 54 -8.50 13.00 4.76
C LEU A 54 -7.06 13.53 4.89
N GLY A 55 -6.77 14.75 4.42
CA GLY A 55 -5.45 15.36 4.64
C GLY A 55 -4.28 14.58 4.04
N GLN A 56 -4.49 13.87 2.93
CA GLN A 56 -3.41 13.19 2.20
C GLN A 56 -2.43 14.23 1.65
N ILE A 57 -1.32 14.43 2.36
CA ILE A 57 -0.19 15.22 1.88
C ILE A 57 0.76 14.26 1.19
N GLU A 58 1.02 14.50 -0.09
CA GLU A 58 2.01 13.73 -0.83
C GLU A 58 3.38 13.84 -0.14
N THR A 59 3.99 12.69 0.13
CA THR A 59 5.33 12.67 0.70
C THR A 59 6.33 13.05 -0.41
N PRO A 60 7.12 14.11 -0.24
CA PRO A 60 8.10 14.48 -1.25
C PRO A 60 9.19 13.41 -1.34
N GLN A 61 9.71 13.17 -2.55
CA GLN A 61 10.67 12.10 -2.83
C GLN A 61 11.91 12.15 -1.91
N TRP A 62 12.47 13.33 -1.69
CA TRP A 62 13.66 13.50 -0.84
C TRP A 62 13.42 13.04 0.61
N ALA A 63 12.20 13.23 1.13
CA ALA A 63 11.87 12.82 2.50
C ALA A 63 11.76 11.29 2.59
N ALA A 64 11.13 10.66 1.60
CA ALA A 64 11.06 9.20 1.51
C ALA A 64 12.46 8.56 1.41
N GLU A 65 13.34 9.15 0.61
CA GLU A 65 14.74 8.72 0.44
C GLU A 65 15.57 8.90 1.73
N LEU A 66 15.41 10.04 2.40
CA LEU A 66 16.08 10.33 3.67
C LEU A 66 15.66 9.32 4.75
N ILE A 67 14.36 9.14 4.96
CA ILE A 67 13.81 8.19 5.95
C ILE A 67 14.27 6.76 5.63
N SER A 68 14.22 6.35 4.36
CA SER A 68 14.67 5.03 3.92
C SER A 68 16.16 4.81 4.24
N THR A 69 17.00 5.82 4.02
CA THR A 69 18.43 5.78 4.33
C THR A 69 18.69 5.67 5.84
N LEU A 70 17.88 6.36 6.64
CA LEU A 70 17.98 6.32 8.11
C LEU A 70 17.50 5.00 8.70
N CYS A 71 16.46 4.37 8.16
CA CYS A 71 15.86 3.16 8.72
C CYS A 71 16.42 1.85 8.15
N ILE A 72 16.83 1.82 6.88
CA ILE A 72 17.24 0.58 6.20
C ILE A 72 18.77 0.47 6.20
N LYS A 73 19.27 -0.51 6.94
CA LYS A 73 20.72 -0.71 7.19
C LYS A 73 21.28 -1.98 6.57
N SER A 74 20.42 -2.92 6.18
CA SER A 74 20.82 -4.16 5.54
C SER A 74 19.94 -4.48 4.34
N GLY A 75 20.52 -5.08 3.30
CA GLY A 75 19.77 -5.62 2.17
C GLY A 75 18.87 -6.82 2.53
N SER A 76 18.99 -7.35 3.76
CA SER A 76 18.11 -8.39 4.31
C SER A 76 16.99 -7.87 5.20
N ASN A 77 16.88 -6.53 5.40
CA ASN A 77 15.81 -5.99 6.22
C ASN A 77 14.43 -6.28 5.62
N ARG A 78 13.50 -6.67 6.49
CA ARG A 78 12.06 -6.72 6.21
C ARG A 78 11.49 -5.33 6.43
N ILE A 79 10.89 -4.74 5.40
CA ILE A 79 10.49 -3.34 5.40
C ILE A 79 8.99 -3.27 5.11
N LEU A 80 8.23 -2.57 5.94
CA LEU A 80 6.78 -2.41 5.78
C LEU A 80 6.41 -0.95 5.55
N ASP A 81 5.51 -0.71 4.60
CA ASP A 81 4.68 0.50 4.51
C ASP A 81 3.20 0.09 4.67
N PRO A 82 2.57 0.33 5.83
CA PRO A 82 1.23 -0.13 6.14
C PRO A 82 0.10 0.73 5.54
N CYS A 83 0.44 1.77 4.77
CA CYS A 83 -0.54 2.63 4.09
C CYS A 83 0.10 3.26 2.84
N PHE A 84 0.54 2.41 1.91
CA PHE A 84 1.55 2.81 0.93
C PHE A 84 1.09 3.80 -0.13
N GLY A 85 -0.22 4.04 -0.30
CA GLY A 85 -0.75 5.01 -1.25
C GLY A 85 -0.17 4.83 -2.66
N ASP A 86 0.51 5.85 -3.18
CA ASP A 86 1.12 5.80 -4.52
C ASP A 86 2.51 5.11 -4.56
N GLY A 87 2.96 4.54 -3.44
CA GLY A 87 4.13 3.65 -3.36
C GLY A 87 5.48 4.36 -3.22
N ILE A 88 5.52 5.61 -2.77
CA ILE A 88 6.76 6.40 -2.69
C ILE A 88 7.80 5.81 -1.71
N PHE A 89 7.36 5.32 -0.54
CA PHE A 89 8.26 4.64 0.40
C PHE A 89 8.64 3.25 -0.07
N LEU A 90 7.74 2.50 -0.74
CA LEU A 90 8.09 1.23 -1.38
C LEU A 90 9.24 1.42 -2.40
N LYS A 91 9.13 2.45 -3.25
CA LYS A 91 10.16 2.84 -4.21
C LYS A 91 11.47 3.22 -3.51
N ALA A 92 11.41 4.10 -2.51
CA ALA A 92 12.59 4.54 -1.78
C ALA A 92 13.29 3.39 -1.04
N ALA A 93 12.53 2.49 -0.42
CA ALA A 93 13.03 1.27 0.22
C ALA A 93 13.72 0.34 -0.77
N TYR A 94 13.10 0.09 -1.93
CA TYR A 94 13.70 -0.73 -2.98
C TYR A 94 15.04 -0.15 -3.42
N ASN A 95 15.07 1.13 -3.77
CA ASN A 95 16.29 1.80 -4.20
C ASN A 95 17.38 1.72 -3.12
N ARG A 96 17.01 1.93 -1.86
CA ARG A 96 17.95 1.85 -0.74
C ARG A 96 18.52 0.45 -0.54
N VAL A 97 17.71 -0.60 -0.64
CA VAL A 97 18.20 -1.99 -0.59
C VAL A 97 19.16 -2.26 -1.74
N ARG A 98 18.82 -1.81 -2.96
CA ARG A 98 19.69 -1.98 -4.15
C ARG A 98 21.01 -1.22 -4.05
N GLN A 99 21.05 -0.11 -3.31
CA GLN A 99 22.30 0.61 -3.00
C GLN A 99 23.18 -0.16 -1.99
N ILE A 100 22.57 -0.87 -1.04
CA ILE A 100 23.30 -1.65 -0.02
C ILE A 100 23.77 -2.99 -0.61
N SER A 101 22.95 -3.62 -1.46
CA SER A 101 23.22 -4.94 -2.01
C SER A 101 22.61 -5.13 -3.40
N THR A 102 23.45 -5.54 -4.36
CA THR A 102 23.03 -5.86 -5.74
C THR A 102 22.47 -7.26 -5.89
N GLU A 103 22.83 -8.18 -4.99
CA GLU A 103 22.48 -9.61 -5.09
C GLU A 103 21.19 -9.97 -4.35
N LYS A 104 20.81 -9.18 -3.34
CA LYS A 104 19.62 -9.47 -2.55
C LYS A 104 18.35 -8.99 -3.25
N ILE A 105 17.33 -9.84 -3.24
CA ILE A 105 15.97 -9.47 -3.59
C ILE A 105 15.39 -8.68 -2.40
N PRO A 106 14.95 -7.42 -2.60
CA PRO A 106 14.39 -6.62 -1.52
C PRO A 106 13.16 -7.29 -0.88
N ASN A 107 13.12 -7.32 0.46
CA ASN A 107 12.03 -7.90 1.23
C ASN A 107 11.08 -6.80 1.73
N ILE A 108 10.24 -6.31 0.83
CA ILE A 108 9.37 -5.14 1.03
C ILE A 108 7.92 -5.58 1.06
N PHE A 109 7.21 -5.07 2.05
CA PHE A 109 5.81 -5.33 2.34
C PHE A 109 5.01 -4.03 2.23
N GLY A 110 3.77 -4.14 1.78
CA GLY A 110 2.87 -3.01 1.66
C GLY A 110 1.45 -3.37 2.05
N VAL A 111 0.82 -2.55 2.88
CA VAL A 111 -0.63 -2.59 3.10
C VAL A 111 -1.26 -1.31 2.56
N GLU A 112 -2.41 -1.43 1.90
CA GLU A 112 -3.23 -0.29 1.51
C GLU A 112 -4.71 -0.68 1.58
N LEU A 113 -5.47 0.17 2.26
CA LEU A 113 -6.90 -0.06 2.52
C LEU A 113 -7.76 0.20 1.28
N ASP A 114 -7.39 1.21 0.48
CA ASP A 114 -8.17 1.65 -0.67
C ASP A 114 -7.79 0.83 -1.93
N PRO A 115 -8.70 0.01 -2.49
CA PRO A 115 -8.35 -0.90 -3.59
C PRO A 115 -7.83 -0.20 -4.85
N ILE A 116 -8.31 1.02 -5.12
CA ILE A 116 -7.85 1.81 -6.28
C ILE A 116 -6.42 2.30 -6.02
N LYS A 117 -6.14 2.82 -4.83
CA LYS A 117 -4.77 3.25 -4.45
C LYS A 117 -3.83 2.06 -4.38
N PHE A 118 -4.27 0.92 -3.85
CA PHE A 118 -3.49 -0.31 -3.82
C PHE A 118 -2.99 -0.69 -5.22
N VAL A 119 -3.91 -0.80 -6.19
CA VAL A 119 -3.57 -1.15 -7.58
C VAL A 119 -2.64 -0.11 -8.20
N ASN A 120 -2.93 1.18 -8.00
CA ASN A 120 -2.13 2.27 -8.57
C ASN A 120 -0.71 2.30 -8.03
N GLY A 121 -0.56 2.29 -6.70
CA GLY A 121 0.74 2.31 -6.03
C GLY A 121 1.57 1.07 -6.34
N LEU A 122 0.96 -0.12 -6.29
CA LEU A 122 1.64 -1.36 -6.62
C LEU A 122 2.12 -1.40 -8.07
N TYR A 123 1.29 -0.94 -9.02
CA TYR A 123 1.70 -0.83 -10.42
C TYR A 123 2.89 0.11 -10.60
N LEU A 124 2.86 1.30 -9.99
CA LEU A 124 3.93 2.29 -10.08
C LEU A 124 5.23 1.74 -9.47
N PHE A 125 5.11 1.08 -8.32
CA PHE A 125 6.23 0.43 -7.65
C PHE A 125 6.85 -0.68 -8.49
N LEU A 126 6.05 -1.59 -9.05
CA LEU A 126 6.55 -2.70 -9.89
C LEU A 126 7.21 -2.23 -11.17
N LYS A 127 6.71 -1.14 -11.76
CA LYS A 127 7.35 -0.48 -12.91
C LYS A 127 8.75 0.04 -12.54
N ASN A 128 8.90 0.61 -11.34
CA ASN A 128 10.22 1.04 -10.83
C ASN A 128 11.14 -0.14 -10.52
N ALA A 129 10.61 -1.20 -9.90
CA ALA A 129 11.39 -2.36 -9.47
C ALA A 129 11.80 -3.30 -10.62
N GLU A 130 11.44 -2.97 -11.87
CA GLU A 130 11.62 -3.84 -13.05
C GLU A 130 11.07 -5.27 -12.86
N ASN A 131 10.07 -5.44 -12.00
CA ASN A 131 9.55 -6.75 -11.55
C ASN A 131 10.59 -7.65 -10.82
N LYS A 132 11.69 -7.10 -10.30
CA LYS A 132 12.70 -7.83 -9.51
C LYS A 132 12.37 -7.82 -8.02
N ILE A 133 11.15 -8.22 -7.68
CA ILE A 133 10.70 -8.34 -6.28
C ILE A 133 9.82 -9.58 -6.08
N SER A 134 9.89 -10.16 -4.89
CA SER A 134 8.93 -11.17 -4.46
C SER A 134 7.58 -10.52 -4.18
N LEU A 135 6.55 -10.97 -4.87
CA LEU A 135 5.17 -10.50 -4.68
C LEU A 135 4.37 -11.39 -3.72
N GLU A 136 4.77 -12.66 -3.57
CA GLU A 136 4.04 -13.63 -2.78
C GLU A 136 3.95 -13.16 -1.33
N GLN A 137 2.70 -12.95 -0.86
CA GLN A 137 2.33 -12.61 0.51
C GLN A 137 2.87 -11.26 1.05
N ASN A 138 3.50 -10.45 0.19
CA ASN A 138 4.11 -9.20 0.61
C ASN A 138 3.15 -8.00 0.57
N PHE A 139 2.07 -8.07 -0.24
CA PHE A 139 1.18 -6.93 -0.46
C PHE A 139 -0.27 -7.22 -0.06
N PHE A 140 -0.83 -6.48 0.88
CA PHE A 140 -2.17 -6.73 1.40
C PHE A 140 -3.11 -5.57 1.08
N CYS A 141 -4.19 -5.86 0.35
CA CYS A 141 -5.24 -4.87 0.07
C CYS A 141 -6.34 -5.00 1.12
N GLY A 142 -6.26 -4.22 2.19
CA GLY A 142 -7.17 -4.32 3.31
C GLY A 142 -6.70 -3.52 4.52
N ASP A 143 -7.32 -3.79 5.67
CA ASP A 143 -6.99 -3.12 6.92
C ASP A 143 -5.71 -3.69 7.52
N ILE A 144 -4.77 -2.80 7.89
CA ILE A 144 -3.52 -3.17 8.52
C ILE A 144 -3.71 -4.01 9.79
N PHE A 145 -4.82 -3.84 10.52
CA PHE A 145 -5.10 -4.64 11.71
C PHE A 145 -5.40 -6.12 11.40
N ASP A 146 -5.75 -6.44 10.15
CA ASP A 146 -5.98 -7.82 9.68
C ASP A 146 -4.73 -8.43 9.02
N PHE A 147 -3.65 -7.64 8.89
CA PHE A 147 -2.39 -8.10 8.30
C PHE A 147 -1.64 -9.00 9.29
N LYS A 148 -1.45 -10.27 8.91
CA LYS A 148 -0.98 -11.34 9.82
C LYS A 148 0.50 -11.26 10.19
N ASP A 149 1.30 -10.57 9.40
CA ASP A 149 2.75 -10.56 9.57
C ASP A 149 3.15 -9.44 10.54
N THR A 150 3.95 -9.77 11.56
CA THR A 150 4.17 -8.87 12.72
C THR A 150 5.62 -8.46 12.94
N LYS A 151 6.57 -9.01 12.17
CA LYS A 151 8.01 -8.83 12.43
C LYS A 151 8.71 -8.07 11.31
N PHE A 152 8.99 -6.79 11.54
CA PHE A 152 9.70 -5.94 10.59
C PHE A 152 10.95 -5.34 11.22
N HIS A 153 11.97 -5.12 10.37
CA HIS A 153 13.18 -4.41 10.78
C HIS A 153 13.00 -2.89 10.65
N ALA A 154 12.15 -2.46 9.70
CA ALA A 154 11.79 -1.07 9.51
C ALA A 154 10.32 -0.99 9.11
N VAL A 155 9.60 -0.04 9.70
CA VAL A 155 8.27 0.38 9.27
C VAL A 155 8.40 1.85 8.88
N ILE A 156 8.15 2.17 7.60
CA ILE A 156 8.32 3.52 7.03
C ILE A 156 7.03 3.93 6.36
N LEU A 157 6.50 5.09 6.74
CA LEU A 157 5.18 5.52 6.31
C LEU A 157 5.00 7.02 6.52
N ASN A 158 4.05 7.58 5.77
CA ASN A 158 3.40 8.84 6.10
C ASN A 158 1.91 8.51 6.29
N PRO A 159 1.44 8.28 7.52
CA PRO A 159 0.10 7.78 7.75
C PRO A 159 -0.94 8.85 7.35
N PRO A 160 -2.16 8.44 6.96
CA PRO A 160 -3.23 9.39 6.69
C PRO A 160 -3.50 10.25 7.94
N PHE A 161 -3.42 11.57 7.79
CA PHE A 161 -3.63 12.50 8.90
C PHE A 161 -5.10 12.93 9.00
N MET A 162 -5.82 12.35 9.95
CA MET A 162 -7.13 12.85 10.37
C MET A 162 -6.92 13.90 11.46
N ARG A 163 -7.37 15.15 11.24
CA ARG A 163 -7.43 16.16 12.31
C ARG A 163 -8.28 15.62 13.46
N GLN A 164 -7.81 15.78 14.69
CA GLN A 164 -8.52 15.28 15.88
C GLN A 164 -9.97 15.79 15.97
N GLU A 165 -10.23 17.01 15.51
CA GLU A 165 -11.55 17.63 15.45
C GLU A 165 -12.55 16.84 14.58
N LYS A 166 -12.05 16.12 13.57
CA LYS A 166 -12.87 15.28 12.68
C LYS A 166 -13.10 13.88 13.22
N LEU A 167 -12.31 13.42 14.20
CA LEU A 167 -12.51 12.10 14.82
C LEU A 167 -13.79 12.07 15.65
N GLY A 168 -14.15 13.16 16.34
CA GLY A 168 -15.40 13.25 17.11
C GLY A 168 -16.67 13.30 16.26
N LEU A 169 -16.55 13.62 14.96
CA LEU A 169 -17.67 13.64 14.00
C LEU A 169 -17.75 12.35 13.17
N ALA A 170 -16.67 11.56 13.12
CA ALA A 170 -16.61 10.30 12.38
C ALA A 170 -17.27 9.11 13.11
N GLY A 171 -17.77 9.33 14.34
CA GLY A 171 -18.46 8.34 15.15
C GLY A 171 -17.52 7.37 15.88
N GLU A 172 -17.93 6.90 17.05
CA GLU A 172 -17.20 5.91 17.86
C GLU A 172 -16.89 4.61 17.07
N GLU A 173 -17.71 4.27 16.08
CA GLU A 173 -17.51 3.13 15.16
C GLU A 173 -16.17 3.15 14.41
N PHE A 174 -15.59 4.33 14.11
CA PHE A 174 -14.31 4.40 13.40
C PHE A 174 -13.11 4.00 14.29
N LEU A 175 -13.27 4.06 15.61
CA LEU A 175 -12.21 3.82 16.58
C LEU A 175 -12.34 2.46 17.30
N SER A 176 -13.49 1.81 17.22
CA SER A 176 -13.74 0.51 17.84
C SER A 176 -13.66 -0.62 16.81
N LYS A 177 -12.48 -1.22 16.65
CA LYS A 177 -12.44 -2.66 16.35
C LYS A 177 -12.68 -3.35 17.68
N GLU A 178 -13.87 -3.92 17.89
CA GLU A 178 -14.09 -4.78 19.05
C GLU A 178 -13.02 -5.87 19.04
N SER A 179 -12.33 -5.98 20.17
CA SER A 179 -11.12 -6.78 20.38
C SER A 179 -11.44 -8.26 20.57
#